data_AF-A0AA95SN53-F1
#
_entry.id   AF-A0AA95SN53-F1
#
_cell.length_a   1.000
_cell.length_b   1.000
_cell.length_c   1.000
_cell.angle_alpha   90.00
_cell.angle_beta   90.00
_cell.angle_gamma   90.00
#
_symmetry.space_group_name_H-M   'P 1'
#
loop_
_entity.id
_entity.type
_entity.pdbx_description
1 polymer ?
#
loop_
_entity_poly.entity_id
_entity_poly.type
_entity_poly.pdbx_seq_one_letter_code
_entity_poly.pdbx_strand_id
1 'polypeptide(L)'
;MSSQSKDRDEQVPNADQRFIDKQMAAVIEAIMTQSYSMANRGFIPAQQQIAAYIAGLDEAALLQKIRTHPGAAATRALLADDAELLRWSRLVGRDAPR
;
A
#
# COMPACT_ATOMS: atom_id res chain seq x y z
N MET A 1 34.79 -33.84 -0.20
CA MET A 1 33.99 -33.23 -1.29
C MET A 1 33.51 -31.89 -0.79
N SER A 2 34.03 -30.81 -1.37
CA SER A 2 33.93 -29.43 -0.87
C SER A 2 32.60 -28.77 -1.23
N SER A 3 32.12 -27.95 -0.30
CA SER A 3 30.99 -27.03 -0.42
C SER A 3 31.19 -25.94 -1.49
N GLN A 4 30.12 -25.54 -2.18
CA GLN A 4 29.92 -24.22 -2.82
C GLN A 4 28.41 -24.12 -3.16
N SER A 5 27.58 -23.38 -2.42
CA SER A 5 27.39 -21.92 -2.44
C SER A 5 26.74 -21.37 -3.72
N LYS A 6 25.65 -20.63 -3.49
CA LYS A 6 25.02 -19.59 -4.34
C LYS A 6 24.09 -20.06 -5.44
N ASP A 7 22.84 -20.31 -5.05
CA ASP A 7 21.71 -19.78 -5.83
C ASP A 7 21.20 -18.56 -5.08
N ARG A 8 21.70 -17.39 -5.50
CA ARG A 8 20.97 -16.15 -5.28
C ARG A 8 19.79 -16.24 -6.22
N ASP A 9 18.65 -16.69 -5.71
CA ASP A 9 17.38 -16.56 -6.40
C ASP A 9 17.16 -15.07 -6.67
N GLU A 10 17.52 -14.66 -7.89
CA GLU A 10 17.05 -13.46 -8.52
C GLU A 10 15.53 -13.66 -8.67
N GLN A 11 14.77 -13.31 -7.62
CA GLN A 11 13.32 -13.37 -7.63
C GLN A 11 12.81 -12.42 -8.70
N VAL A 12 12.64 -12.94 -9.92
CA VAL A 12 11.81 -12.30 -10.94
C VAL A 12 10.45 -12.05 -10.27
N PRO A 13 9.99 -10.79 -10.17
CA PRO A 13 8.75 -10.53 -9.45
C PRO A 13 7.61 -11.30 -10.12
N ASN A 14 7.00 -12.22 -9.38
CA ASN A 14 5.87 -13.03 -9.84
C ASN A 14 4.76 -12.10 -10.38
N ALA A 15 4.26 -12.36 -11.60
CA ALA A 15 3.23 -11.55 -12.24
C ALA A 15 1.97 -11.43 -11.37
N ASP A 16 1.62 -12.51 -10.66
CA ASP A 16 0.51 -12.52 -9.70
C ASP A 16 0.76 -11.55 -8.54
N GLN A 17 2.00 -11.49 -8.04
CA GLN A 17 2.37 -10.58 -6.97
C GLN A 17 2.26 -9.13 -7.42
N ARG A 18 2.71 -8.79 -8.64
CA ARG A 18 2.56 -7.44 -9.20
C ARG A 18 1.09 -7.04 -9.34
N PHE A 19 0.25 -7.98 -9.77
CA PHE A 19 -1.19 -7.74 -9.87
C PHE A 19 -1.80 -7.49 -8.49
N ILE A 20 -1.52 -8.36 -7.51
CA ILE A 20 -1.98 -8.20 -6.13
C ILE A 20 -1.52 -6.86 -5.57
N ASP A 21 -0.24 -6.52 -5.73
CA ASP A 21 0.34 -5.28 -5.24
C ASP A 21 -0.38 -4.05 -5.79
N LYS A 22 -0.68 -4.06 -7.09
CA LYS A 22 -1.44 -2.98 -7.73
C LYS A 22 -2.86 -2.86 -7.17
N GLN A 23 -3.56 -3.99 -7.02
CA GLN A 23 -4.92 -3.99 -6.46
C GLN A 23 -4.91 -3.48 -5.01
N MET A 24 -3.96 -3.93 -4.20
CA MET A 24 -3.88 -3.55 -2.79
C MET A 24 -3.41 -2.11 -2.59
N ALA A 25 -2.51 -1.62 -3.43
CA ALA A 25 -2.15 -0.20 -3.46
C ALA A 25 -3.37 0.68 -3.77
N ALA A 26 -4.20 0.29 -4.74
CA ALA A 26 -5.43 1.02 -5.07
C ALA A 26 -6.45 1.02 -3.91
N VAL A 27 -6.56 -0.09 -3.17
CA VAL A 27 -7.40 -0.15 -1.96
C VAL A 27 -6.89 0.84 -0.89
N ILE A 28 -5.59 0.84 -0.61
CA ILE A 28 -5.00 1.79 0.34
C ILE A 28 -5.20 3.23 -0.13
N GLU A 29 -5.00 3.51 -1.42
CA GLU A 29 -5.27 4.83 -2.00
C GLU A 29 -6.70 5.29 -1.76
N ALA A 30 -7.70 4.42 -1.99
CA ALA A 30 -9.10 4.74 -1.77
C ALA A 30 -9.41 5.03 -0.29
N ILE A 31 -8.90 4.20 0.62
CA ILE A 31 -9.02 4.40 2.09
C ILE A 31 -8.44 5.76 2.49
N MET A 32 -7.24 6.06 2.01
CA MET A 32 -6.52 7.29 2.37
C MET A 32 -7.14 8.52 1.72
N THR A 33 -7.72 8.38 0.53
CA THR A 33 -8.54 9.41 -0.12
C THR A 33 -9.75 9.76 0.72
N GLN A 34 -10.49 8.77 1.20
CA GLN A 34 -11.64 9.00 2.07
C GLN A 34 -11.20 9.64 3.39
N SER A 35 -10.15 9.13 4.04
CA SER A 35 -9.62 9.74 5.27
C SER A 35 -9.19 11.19 5.06
N TYR A 36 -8.49 11.50 3.97
CA TYR A 36 -8.08 12.86 3.65
C TYR A 36 -9.29 13.76 3.42
N SER A 37 -10.25 13.30 2.62
CA SER A 37 -11.45 14.05 2.27
C SER A 37 -12.29 14.39 3.51
N MET A 38 -12.47 13.44 4.43
CA MET A 38 -13.17 13.67 5.69
C MET A 38 -12.47 14.72 6.56
N ALA A 39 -11.14 14.73 6.60
CA ALA A 39 -10.36 15.73 7.32
C ALA A 39 -10.37 17.11 6.62
N ASN A 40 -10.64 17.16 5.31
CA ASN A 40 -10.54 18.36 4.48
C ASN A 40 -11.88 18.76 3.84
N ARG A 41 -12.99 18.63 4.59
CA ARG A 41 -14.34 19.10 4.20
C ARG A 41 -14.84 18.59 2.83
N GLY A 42 -14.54 17.34 2.50
CA GLY A 42 -15.00 16.73 1.25
C GLY A 42 -14.10 17.03 0.04
N PHE A 43 -12.96 17.70 0.22
CA PHE A 43 -12.00 17.91 -0.86
C PHE A 43 -11.53 16.57 -1.44
N ILE A 44 -11.46 16.46 -2.77
CA ILE A 44 -10.96 15.28 -3.48
C ILE A 44 -9.51 15.55 -3.89
N PRO A 45 -8.53 14.92 -3.24
CA PRO A 45 -7.12 15.14 -3.54
C PRO A 45 -6.68 14.46 -4.84
N ALA A 46 -5.70 15.07 -5.50
CA ALA A 46 -4.96 14.42 -6.57
C ALA A 46 -4.12 13.26 -6.01
N GLN A 47 -3.80 12.28 -6.85
CA GLN A 47 -3.03 11.09 -6.45
C GLN A 47 -1.70 11.43 -5.76
N GLN A 48 -0.97 12.44 -6.25
CA GLN A 48 0.28 12.89 -5.63
C GLN A 48 0.08 13.47 -4.22
N GLN A 49 -1.04 14.14 -3.97
CA GLN A 49 -1.36 14.67 -2.64
C GLN A 49 -1.65 13.53 -1.66
N ILE A 50 -2.26 12.43 -2.12
CA ILE A 50 -2.45 11.23 -1.32
C ILE A 50 -1.14 10.51 -1.02
N ALA A 51 -0.26 10.36 -2.02
CA ALA A 51 1.07 9.80 -1.79
C ALA A 51 1.85 10.63 -0.75
N ALA A 52 1.82 11.96 -0.85
CA ALA A 52 2.43 12.86 0.11
C ALA A 52 1.78 12.76 1.51
N TYR A 53 0.46 12.64 1.57
CA TYR A 53 -0.28 12.45 2.82
C TYR A 53 0.12 11.15 3.51
N ILE A 54 0.19 10.03 2.78
CA ILE A 54 0.64 8.73 3.31
C ILE A 54 2.07 8.83 3.83
N ALA A 55 2.98 9.44 3.06
CA ALA A 55 4.39 9.59 3.44
C ALA A 55 4.59 10.50 4.67
N GLY A 56 3.64 11.38 4.98
CA GLY A 56 3.66 12.27 6.14
C GLY A 56 3.07 11.67 7.42
N LEU A 57 2.49 10.47 7.37
CA LEU A 57 1.96 9.79 8.54
C LEU A 57 3.01 8.93 9.22
N ASP A 58 2.94 8.83 10.55
CA ASP A 58 3.64 7.77 11.26
C ASP A 58 3.05 6.39 10.93
N GLU A 59 3.87 5.35 11.01
CA GLU A 59 3.48 3.99 10.61
C GLU A 59 2.27 3.48 11.41
N ALA A 60 2.19 3.79 12.71
CA ALA A 60 1.08 3.34 13.55
C ALA A 60 -0.25 3.99 13.15
N ALA A 61 -0.25 5.29 12.88
CA ALA A 61 -1.42 6.04 12.42
C ALA A 61 -1.89 5.57 11.04
N LEU A 62 -0.95 5.29 10.14
CA LEU A 62 -1.26 4.73 8.82
C LEU A 62 -1.93 3.35 8.95
N LEU A 63 -1.32 2.44 9.70
CA LEU A 63 -1.86 1.10 9.94
C LEU A 63 -3.23 1.15 10.63
N GLN A 64 -3.41 2.03 11.61
CA GLN A 64 -4.69 2.23 12.28
C GLN A 64 -5.76 2.73 11.30
N LYS A 65 -5.46 3.72 10.45
CA LYS A 65 -6.40 4.22 9.43
C LYS A 65 -6.81 3.13 8.45
N ILE A 66 -5.87 2.31 8.00
CA ILE A 66 -6.16 1.17 7.10
C ILE A 66 -7.07 0.16 7.81
N ARG A 67 -6.70 -0.31 9.00
CA ARG A 67 -7.41 -1.38 9.71
C ARG A 67 -8.81 -0.98 10.18
N THR A 68 -9.00 0.28 10.56
CA THR A 68 -10.29 0.80 11.03
C THR A 68 -11.25 1.15 9.89
N HIS A 69 -10.78 1.15 8.64
CA HIS A 69 -11.62 1.50 7.51
C HIS A 69 -12.64 0.39 7.22
N PRO A 70 -13.95 0.69 7.07
CA PRO A 70 -14.97 -0.32 6.76
C PRO A 70 -14.67 -1.12 5.50
N GLY A 71 -14.06 -0.47 4.49
CA GLY A 71 -13.62 -1.13 3.25
C GLY A 71 -12.43 -2.08 3.40
N ALA A 72 -11.65 -2.01 4.48
CA ALA A 72 -10.56 -2.95 4.73
C ALA A 72 -11.09 -4.34 5.09
N ALA A 73 -12.22 -4.42 5.82
CA ALA A 73 -12.86 -5.69 6.19
C ALA A 73 -13.35 -6.51 4.99
N ALA A 74 -13.62 -5.85 3.85
CA ALA A 74 -14.05 -6.51 2.62
C ALA A 74 -12.88 -6.94 1.70
N THR A 75 -11.63 -6.68 2.10
CA THR A 75 -10.45 -6.92 1.26
C THR A 75 -9.38 -7.72 1.98
N ARG A 76 -8.41 -8.25 1.21
CA ARG A 76 -7.22 -8.94 1.74
C ARG A 76 -6.40 -8.08 2.73
N ALA A 77 -6.60 -6.76 2.75
CA ALA A 77 -5.92 -5.84 3.66
C ALA A 77 -6.14 -6.17 5.14
N LEU A 78 -7.26 -6.79 5.51
CA LEU A 78 -7.49 -7.18 6.91
C LEU A 78 -6.65 -8.38 7.36
N LEU A 79 -6.27 -9.25 6.41
CA LEU A 79 -5.51 -10.48 6.65
C LEU A 79 -4.01 -10.31 6.41
N ALA A 80 -3.63 -9.22 5.76
CA ALA A 80 -2.24 -8.87 5.50
C ALA A 80 -1.53 -8.47 6.81
N ASP A 81 -0.27 -8.83 6.92
CA ASP A 81 0.55 -8.37 8.03
C ASP A 81 0.90 -6.87 7.90
N ASP A 82 1.43 -6.28 8.97
CA ASP A 82 1.79 -4.86 8.97
C ASP A 82 2.85 -4.53 7.92
N ALA A 83 3.76 -5.46 7.62
CA ALA A 83 4.81 -5.23 6.63
C ALA A 83 4.25 -5.18 5.20
N GLU A 84 3.28 -6.03 4.86
CA GLU A 84 2.57 -6.01 3.58
C GLU A 84 1.77 -4.72 3.41
N LEU A 85 1.04 -4.30 4.44
CA LEU A 85 0.28 -3.06 4.42
C LEU A 85 1.18 -1.84 4.21
N LEU A 86 2.29 -1.76 4.94
CA LEU A 86 3.29 -0.71 4.77
C LEU A 86 3.93 -0.77 3.37
N ARG A 87 4.23 -1.96 2.85
CA ARG A 87 4.79 -2.12 1.51
C ARG A 87 3.83 -1.62 0.43
N TRP A 88 2.56 -2.01 0.47
CA TRP A 88 1.56 -1.55 -0.49
C TRP A 88 1.29 -0.04 -0.38
N SER A 89 1.30 0.52 0.84
CA SER A 89 1.14 1.97 1.02
C SER A 89 2.20 2.78 0.31
N ARG A 90 3.44 2.27 0.24
CA ARG A 90 4.56 2.89 -0.47
C ARG A 90 4.41 2.83 -1.99
N LEU A 91 3.54 1.98 -2.51
CA LEU A 91 3.26 1.86 -3.95
C LEU A 91 2.24 2.90 -4.43
N VAL A 92 1.48 3.52 -3.52
CA VAL A 92 0.49 4.54 -3.86
C VAL A 92 1.17 5.72 -4.56
N GLY A 93 0.63 6.10 -5.73
CA GLY A 93 1.15 7.19 -6.56
C GLY A 93 2.45 6.89 -7.32
N ARG A 94 2.99 5.66 -7.27
CA ARG A 94 4.17 5.28 -8.07
C ARG A 94 3.86 4.93 -9.52
N ASP A 95 2.63 4.49 -9.80
CA ASP A 95 2.16 4.14 -11.15
C ASP A 95 1.51 5.31 -11.90
N ALA A 96 1.62 6.54 -11.38
CA ALA A 96 1.14 7.73 -12.08
C ALA A 96 1.94 7.91 -13.38
N PRO A 97 1.31 8.02 -14.56
CA PRO A 97 2.03 8.42 -15.77
C PRO A 97 2.68 9.78 -15.51
N ARG A 98 3.98 9.88 -15.81
CA ARG A 98 4.72 11.14 -15.81
C ARG A 98 4.15 12.12 -16.83
#